data_AF-F0FWV3-F1
#
_entry.id   AF-F0FWV3-F1
#
_cell.length_a   1.000
_cell.length_b   1.000
_cell.length_c   1.000
_cell.angle_alpha   90.00
_cell.angle_beta   90.00
_cell.angle_gamma   90.00
#
_symmetry.space_group_name_H-M   'P 1'
#
loop_
_entity.id
_entity.type
_entity.pdbx_description
1 polymer ?
#
loop_
_entity_poly.entity_id
_entity_poly.type
_entity_poly.pdbx_seq_one_letter_code
_entity_poly.pdbx_strand_id
1 'polypeptide(L)'
;MSTIDAEALYRALLDQIRAAYGTAFAEPAGPRLAGIYSGGAWLAERLSRDLGAPGFGVVNVALHRDDYAKKGLHSQASPTALPFDVDGARIVLVDDVLYTGRTVRAALNELFDYGRPAAVELAVLADRGG
;
A
#
# COMPACT_ATOMS: atom_id res chain seq x y z
N MET A 1 -25.95 -12.73 -9.16
CA MET A 1 -24.52 -12.40 -8.95
C MET A 1 -24.50 -11.26 -7.96
N SER A 2 -23.94 -11.45 -6.75
CA SER A 2 -23.77 -10.35 -5.81
C SER A 2 -22.82 -9.35 -6.44
N THR A 3 -23.29 -8.14 -6.73
CA THR A 3 -22.46 -7.06 -7.23
C THR A 3 -21.44 -6.71 -6.15
N ILE A 4 -20.15 -6.68 -6.49
CA ILE A 4 -19.13 -6.20 -5.56
C ILE A 4 -19.33 -4.69 -5.41
N ASP A 5 -19.66 -4.26 -4.20
CA ASP A 5 -19.74 -2.84 -3.84
C ASP A 5 -18.40 -2.39 -3.29
N ALA A 6 -17.58 -1.78 -4.15
CA ALA A 6 -16.26 -1.28 -3.80
C ALA A 6 -16.30 -0.18 -2.73
N GLU A 7 -17.38 0.61 -2.67
CA GLU A 7 -17.52 1.68 -1.69
C GLU A 7 -17.86 1.10 -0.32
N ALA A 8 -18.71 0.08 -0.24
CA ALA A 8 -18.98 -0.64 1.00
C ALA A 8 -17.72 -1.34 1.53
N LEU A 9 -16.94 -2.00 0.67
CA LEU A 9 -15.66 -2.60 1.04
C LEU A 9 -14.66 -1.56 1.55
N TYR A 10 -14.60 -0.40 0.89
CA TYR A 10 -13.72 0.69 1.31
C TYR A 10 -14.08 1.19 2.70
N ARG A 11 -15.37 1.41 2.99
CA ARG A 11 -15.83 1.85 4.30
C ARG A 11 -15.50 0.83 5.38
N ALA A 12 -15.69 -0.46 5.10
CA ALA A 12 -15.31 -1.52 6.03
C ALA A 12 -13.79 -1.52 6.31
N LEU A 13 -12.95 -1.35 5.28
CA LEU A 13 -11.50 -1.23 5.43
C LEU A 13 -11.12 0.00 6.27
N LEU A 14 -11.72 1.15 5.99
CA LEU A 14 -11.50 2.39 6.74
C LEU A 14 -11.88 2.23 8.22
N ASP A 15 -13.02 1.59 8.51
CA ASP A 15 -13.48 1.36 9.87
C ASP A 15 -12.57 0.38 10.62
N GLN A 16 -12.07 -0.67 9.95
CA GLN A 16 -11.07 -1.58 10.54
C GLN A 16 -9.77 -0.84 10.89
N ILE A 17 -9.27 0.01 9.99
CA ILE A 17 -8.06 0.80 10.24
C ILE A 17 -8.28 1.79 11.40
N ARG A 18 -9.44 2.45 11.46
CA ARG A 18 -9.79 3.35 12.58
C ARG A 18 -9.92 2.59 13.90
N ALA A 19 -10.48 1.38 13.89
CA ALA A 19 -10.56 0.55 15.09
C ALA A 19 -9.17 0.13 15.59
N ALA A 20 -8.24 -0.17 14.68
CA ALA A 20 -6.88 -0.58 15.03
C ALA A 20 -5.99 0.58 15.50
N TYR A 21 -6.13 1.76 14.89
CA TYR A 21 -5.18 2.87 15.04
C TYR A 21 -5.77 4.15 15.66
N GLY A 22 -7.09 4.25 15.79
CA GLY A 22 -7.75 5.48 16.24
C GLY A 22 -7.33 6.67 15.38
N THR A 23 -6.74 7.69 16.01
CA THR A 23 -6.23 8.90 15.35
C THR A 23 -4.72 8.86 15.09
N ALA A 24 -4.05 7.73 15.33
CA ALA A 24 -2.59 7.66 15.32
C ALA A 24 -1.96 8.06 13.97
N PHE A 25 -2.65 7.90 12.84
CA PHE A 25 -2.14 8.31 11.53
C PHE A 25 -1.87 9.81 11.41
N ALA A 26 -2.58 10.65 12.17
CA ALA A 26 -2.37 12.10 12.19
C ALA A 26 -1.12 12.50 12.99
N GLU A 27 -0.61 11.61 13.85
CA GLU A 27 0.53 11.89 14.70
C GLU A 27 1.85 11.82 13.92
N PRO A 28 2.83 12.69 14.22
CA PRO A 28 4.15 12.64 13.59
C PRO A 28 4.86 11.30 13.76
N ALA A 29 4.70 10.62 14.90
CA ALA A 29 5.26 9.30 15.19
C ALA A 29 4.28 8.14 14.86
N GLY A 30 3.19 8.45 14.18
CA GLY A 30 2.16 7.51 13.79
C GLY A 30 2.58 6.52 12.70
N PRO A 31 1.74 5.52 12.40
CA PRO A 31 1.94 4.62 11.27
C PRO A 31 1.97 5.39 9.93
N ARG A 32 2.66 4.81 8.94
CA ARG A 32 2.77 5.35 7.58
C ARG A 32 1.96 4.51 6.60
N LEU A 33 1.28 5.16 5.67
CA LEU A 33 0.56 4.48 4.58
C LEU A 33 1.49 4.31 3.38
N ALA A 34 1.49 3.13 2.77
CA ALA A 34 2.15 2.89 1.49
C ALA A 34 1.23 2.07 0.57
N GLY A 35 0.85 2.61 -0.58
CA GLY A 35 0.03 1.88 -1.55
C GLY A 35 0.88 1.15 -2.58
N ILE A 36 0.54 -0.10 -2.90
CA ILE A 36 1.18 -0.80 -4.02
C ILE A 36 0.60 -0.27 -5.33
N TYR A 37 1.47 0.13 -6.25
CA TYR A 37 1.05 0.56 -7.57
C TYR A 37 0.39 -0.61 -8.34
N SER A 38 -0.78 -0.43 -8.98
CA SER A 38 -1.53 0.82 -9.16
C SER A 38 -2.71 1.00 -8.20
N GLY A 39 -3.59 0.01 -8.06
CA GLY A 39 -4.85 0.12 -7.31
C GLY A 39 -4.67 0.49 -5.84
N GLY A 40 -3.67 -0.10 -5.18
CA GLY A 40 -3.31 0.21 -3.80
C GLY A 40 -2.90 1.68 -3.57
N ALA A 41 -2.29 2.34 -4.57
CA ALA A 41 -1.91 3.75 -4.48
C ALA A 41 -3.14 4.67 -4.39
N TRP A 42 -4.19 4.41 -5.17
CA TRP A 42 -5.45 5.17 -5.10
C TRP A 42 -6.13 4.99 -3.74
N LEU A 43 -6.10 3.78 -3.19
CA LEU A 43 -6.63 3.49 -1.86
C LEU A 43 -5.82 4.19 -0.77
N ALA A 44 -4.49 4.17 -0.85
CA ALA A 44 -3.61 4.84 0.10
C ALA A 44 -3.80 6.36 0.11
N GLU A 45 -3.98 6.99 -1.06
CA GLU A 45 -4.31 8.42 -1.17
C GLU A 45 -5.64 8.71 -0.46
N ARG A 46 -6.68 7.92 -0.74
CA ARG A 46 -8.00 8.13 -0.13
C ARG A 46 -7.95 7.92 1.38
N LEU A 47 -7.32 6.83 1.85
CA LEU A 47 -7.11 6.55 3.26
C LEU A 47 -6.32 7.66 3.96
N SER A 48 -5.29 8.20 3.31
CA SER A 48 -4.49 9.30 3.86
C SER A 48 -5.38 10.51 4.18
N ARG A 49 -6.28 10.88 3.26
CA ARG A 49 -7.27 11.94 3.51
C ARG A 49 -8.25 11.58 4.62
N ASP A 50 -8.83 10.39 4.59
CA ASP A 50 -9.91 9.99 5.51
C ASP A 50 -9.42 9.66 6.93
N LEU A 51 -8.12 9.38 7.11
CA LEU A 51 -7.44 9.13 8.38
C LEU A 51 -6.67 10.36 8.91
N GLY A 52 -6.57 11.44 8.11
CA GLY A 52 -5.80 12.63 8.47
C GLY A 52 -4.29 12.41 8.49
N ALA A 53 -3.78 11.44 7.73
CA ALA A 53 -2.35 11.18 7.64
C ALA A 53 -1.62 12.33 6.91
N PRO A 54 -0.38 12.68 7.30
CA PRO A 54 0.36 13.78 6.66
C PRO A 54 0.75 13.49 5.21
N GLY A 55 0.69 12.22 4.79
CA GLY A 55 0.94 11.79 3.43
C GLY A 55 0.83 10.27 3.28
N PHE A 56 1.21 9.78 2.11
CA PHE A 56 1.28 8.36 1.78
C PHE A 56 2.45 8.11 0.81
N GLY A 57 2.97 6.89 0.84
CA GLY A 57 3.96 6.41 -0.10
C GLY A 57 3.34 5.55 -1.20
N VAL A 58 4.08 5.34 -2.27
CA VAL A 58 3.73 4.44 -3.36
C VAL A 58 4.89 3.46 -3.58
N VAL A 59 4.60 2.17 -3.56
CA VAL A 59 5.56 1.09 -3.84
C VAL A 59 5.32 0.56 -5.24
N ASN A 60 6.31 0.66 -6.12
CA ASN A 60 6.19 0.16 -7.50
C ASN A 60 7.03 -1.12 -7.69
N VAL A 61 6.32 -2.23 -7.86
CA VAL A 61 6.91 -3.57 -8.05
C VAL A 61 7.12 -3.96 -9.51
N ALA A 62 6.69 -3.11 -10.47
CA ALA A 62 6.77 -3.39 -11.91
C ALA A 62 8.21 -3.38 -12.44
N LEU A 63 9.18 -2.99 -11.62
CA LEU A 63 10.61 -2.96 -11.95
C LEU A 63 11.34 -4.29 -11.67
N HIS A 64 10.63 -5.40 -11.48
CA HIS A 64 11.28 -6.71 -11.52
C HIS A 64 11.91 -6.94 -12.90
N ARG A 65 13.24 -7.12 -12.89
CA ARG A 65 14.22 -7.17 -13.99
C ARG A 65 13.78 -7.86 -15.30
N ASP A 66 12.83 -8.77 -15.26
CA ASP A 66 12.45 -9.62 -16.40
C ASP A 66 11.60 -8.88 -17.45
N ASP A 67 10.82 -7.88 -17.04
CA ASP A 67 9.98 -7.10 -17.95
C ASP A 67 10.73 -5.95 -18.65
N TYR A 68 11.88 -5.56 -18.08
CA TYR A 68 12.77 -4.53 -18.64
C TYR A 68 13.38 -4.95 -19.98
N ALA A 69 13.63 -6.25 -20.17
CA ALA A 69 14.22 -6.78 -21.40
C ALA A 69 13.22 -6.85 -22.58
N LYS A 70 11.91 -6.86 -22.32
CA LYS A 70 10.87 -7.08 -23.35
C LYS A 70 10.15 -5.81 -23.81
N LYS A 71 10.11 -4.75 -22.99
CA LYS A 71 9.37 -3.52 -23.29
C LYS A 71 10.34 -2.34 -23.37
N GLY A 72 10.87 -2.08 -24.56
CA GLY A 72 11.77 -0.93 -24.81
C GLY A 72 11.17 0.40 -24.33
N LEU A 73 12.04 1.27 -23.77
CA LEU A 73 11.95 2.72 -23.44
C LEU A 73 10.62 3.40 -23.04
N HIS A 74 9.51 2.69 -22.86
CA HIS A 74 8.17 3.25 -22.66
C HIS A 74 7.40 2.61 -21.50
N SER A 75 8.06 2.09 -20.46
CA SER A 75 7.38 1.97 -19.17
C SER A 75 7.60 3.27 -18.40
N GLN A 76 6.59 4.15 -18.40
CA GLN A 76 6.48 5.24 -17.45
C GLN A 76 6.15 4.69 -16.05
N ALA A 77 6.88 3.66 -15.60
CA ALA A 77 6.77 3.17 -14.25
C ALA A 77 7.40 4.25 -13.35
N SER A 78 6.55 5.04 -12.68
CA SER A 78 7.03 5.97 -11.65
C SER A 78 7.76 5.16 -10.58
N PRO A 79 8.97 5.56 -10.16
CA PRO A 79 9.71 4.84 -9.15
C PRO A 79 8.93 4.77 -7.83
N THR A 80 9.27 3.81 -6.98
CA THR A 80 8.84 3.81 -5.58
C THR A 80 9.15 5.17 -4.95
N ALA A 81 8.15 5.75 -4.28
CA ALA A 81 8.22 7.06 -3.66
C ALA A 81 7.68 6.99 -2.24
N LEU A 82 8.56 7.10 -1.26
CA LEU A 82 8.23 7.01 0.17
C LEU A 82 8.59 8.35 0.82
N PRO A 83 7.64 9.28 1.02
CA PRO A 83 7.92 10.61 1.57
C PRO A 83 8.07 10.58 3.10
N PHE A 84 8.60 9.49 3.64
CA PHE A 84 8.82 9.25 5.06
C PHE A 84 10.01 8.31 5.22
N ASP A 85 10.65 8.36 6.39
CA ASP A 85 11.70 7.42 6.75
C ASP A 85 11.09 6.02 6.97
N VAL A 86 11.71 5.02 6.36
CA VAL A 86 11.32 3.60 6.47
C VAL A 86 11.92 2.97 7.72
N ASP A 87 13.08 3.43 8.18
CA ASP A 87 13.76 2.85 9.32
C ASP A 87 12.93 3.01 10.61
N GLY A 88 12.62 1.88 11.25
CA GLY A 88 11.82 1.84 12.48
C GLY A 88 10.35 2.23 12.29
N ALA A 89 9.89 2.54 11.07
CA ALA A 89 8.51 2.92 10.83
C ALA A 89 7.56 1.71 10.94
N ARG A 90 6.35 1.93 11.47
CA ARG A 90 5.23 1.01 11.26
C ARG A 90 4.53 1.39 9.96
N ILE A 91 4.49 0.48 9.00
CA ILE A 91 3.97 0.73 7.67
C ILE A 91 2.71 -0.11 7.46
N VAL A 92 1.61 0.56 7.07
CA VAL A 92 0.41 -0.10 6.56
C VAL A 92 0.50 -0.11 5.04
N LEU A 93 0.81 -1.28 4.49
CA LEU A 93 0.89 -1.54 3.06
C LEU A 93 -0.53 -1.80 2.52
N VAL A 94 -0.93 -1.05 1.50
CA VAL A 94 -2.30 -1.04 0.98
C VAL A 94 -2.32 -1.64 -0.42
N ASP A 95 -3.20 -2.61 -0.65
CA ASP A 95 -3.46 -3.19 -1.98
C ASP A 95 -4.97 -3.30 -2.24
N ASP A 96 -5.38 -3.43 -3.50
CA ASP A 96 -6.80 -3.62 -3.80
C ASP A 96 -7.24 -5.07 -3.58
N VAL A 97 -6.42 -6.05 -3.95
CA VAL A 97 -6.80 -7.46 -3.92
C VAL A 97 -5.65 -8.33 -3.43
N LEU A 98 -5.86 -9.05 -2.33
CA LEU A 98 -5.01 -10.17 -1.96
C LEU A 98 -5.43 -11.43 -2.74
N TYR A 99 -4.47 -12.09 -3.37
CA TYR A 99 -4.66 -13.41 -3.98
C TYR A 99 -3.47 -14.31 -3.60
N THR A 100 -2.60 -14.68 -4.55
CA THR A 100 -1.43 -15.53 -4.26
C THR A 100 -0.33 -14.88 -3.40
N GLY A 101 -0.47 -13.60 -3.03
CA GLY A 101 0.54 -12.85 -2.28
C GLY A 101 1.82 -12.47 -3.03
N ARG A 102 1.96 -12.83 -4.32
CA ARG A 102 3.17 -12.51 -5.13
C ARG A 102 3.46 -11.01 -5.21
N THR A 103 2.43 -10.19 -5.40
CA THR A 103 2.53 -8.72 -5.42
C THR A 103 2.97 -8.17 -4.09
N VAL A 104 2.35 -8.62 -2.99
CA VAL A 104 2.72 -8.22 -1.63
C VAL A 104 4.18 -8.59 -1.33
N ARG A 105 4.62 -9.80 -1.71
CA ARG A 105 6.02 -10.22 -1.53
C ARG A 105 7.00 -9.31 -2.30
N ALA A 106 6.67 -8.96 -3.54
CA ALA A 106 7.47 -8.04 -4.33
C ALA A 106 7.53 -6.65 -3.69
N ALA A 107 6.40 -6.16 -3.18
CA ALA A 107 6.30 -4.85 -2.54
C ALA A 107 7.06 -4.80 -1.22
N LEU A 108 7.07 -5.89 -0.45
CA LEU A 108 7.91 -6.02 0.74
C LEU A 108 9.39 -5.94 0.36
N ASN A 109 9.85 -6.70 -0.63
CA ASN A 109 11.25 -6.64 -1.06
C ASN A 109 11.66 -5.21 -1.47
N GLU A 110 10.85 -4.58 -2.33
CA GLU A 110 11.07 -3.20 -2.75
C GLU A 110 11.10 -2.26 -1.54
N LEU A 111 10.17 -2.37 -0.59
CA LEU A 111 10.15 -1.55 0.63
C LEU A 111 11.43 -1.74 1.47
N PHE A 112 11.92 -2.97 1.58
CA PHE A 112 13.16 -3.29 2.29
C PHE A 112 14.42 -2.77 1.59
N ASP A 113 14.35 -2.35 0.33
CA ASP A 113 15.46 -1.65 -0.33
C ASP A 113 15.59 -0.18 0.16
N TYR A 114 14.54 0.37 0.79
CA TYR A 114 14.51 1.75 1.32
C TYR A 114 14.75 1.84 2.84
N GLY A 115 14.78 0.72 3.56
CA GLY A 115 15.05 0.70 5.00
C GLY A 115 14.57 -0.55 5.72
N ARG A 116 14.50 -0.48 7.04
CA ARG A 116 14.09 -1.56 7.94
C ARG A 116 12.91 -1.09 8.79
N PRO A 117 11.66 -1.32 8.34
CA PRO A 117 10.49 -0.97 9.12
C PRO A 117 10.41 -1.80 10.41
N ALA A 118 9.86 -1.20 11.47
CA ALA A 118 9.59 -1.90 12.73
C ALA A 118 8.47 -2.93 12.57
N ALA A 119 7.50 -2.64 11.69
CA ALA A 119 6.41 -3.54 11.34
C ALA A 119 5.85 -3.19 9.96
N VAL A 120 5.37 -4.20 9.24
CA VAL A 120 4.56 -4.02 8.02
C VAL A 120 3.26 -4.79 8.19
N GLU A 121 2.13 -4.08 8.09
CA GLU A 121 0.78 -4.65 8.16
C GLU A 121 0.11 -4.47 6.80
N LEU A 122 -0.64 -5.48 6.36
CA LEU A 122 -1.31 -5.46 5.06
C LEU A 122 -2.79 -5.08 5.22
N ALA A 123 -3.23 -4.09 4.45
CA ALA A 123 -4.60 -3.64 4.33
C ALA A 123 -5.09 -3.87 2.89
N VAL A 124 -6.08 -4.74 2.68
CA VAL A 124 -6.63 -5.03 1.35
C VAL A 124 -8.12 -4.78 1.26
N LEU A 125 -8.57 -4.29 0.10
CA LEU A 125 -10.00 -4.05 -0.14
C LEU A 125 -10.77 -5.39 -0.27
N ALA A 126 -10.14 -6.42 -0.83
CA ALA A 126 -10.72 -7.76 -0.94
C ALA A 126 -9.65 -8.86 -0.83
N ASP A 127 -10.03 -9.96 -0.20
CA ASP A 127 -9.24 -11.20 -0.21
C ASP A 127 -9.92 -12.24 -1.12
N ARG A 128 -9.16 -12.76 -2.08
CA ARG A 128 -9.57 -13.79 -3.05
C ARG A 128 -8.87 -15.13 -2.84
N GLY A 129 -7.94 -15.23 -1.90
CA GLY A 129 -7.25 -16.45 -1.52
C GLY A 129 -7.79 -16.94 -0.19
N GLY A 130 -8.90 -17.69 -0.24
CA GLY A 130 -9.59 -18.20 0.96
C GLY A 130 -8.73 -19.03 1.90
#